data_AF-A0AAU2W8Z0-F1
#
_entry.id   AF-A0AAU2W8Z0-F1
#
_cell.length_a   1.000
_cell.length_b   1.000
_cell.length_c   1.000
_cell.angle_alpha   90.00
_cell.angle_beta   90.00
_cell.angle_gamma   90.00
#
_symmetry.space_group_name_H-M   'P 1'
#
loop_
_entity.id
_entity.type
_entity.pdbx_description
1 polymer ?
#
loop_
_entity_poly.entity_id
_entity_poly.type
_entity_poly.pdbx_seq_one_letter_code
_entity_poly.pdbx_strand_id
1 'polypeptide(L)'
;MAPQQHRAESVPIPGNVPKGPRFATAADLVTAMEKAGLDCETVRSRDYDGSSTADCVATVDGVKVENEISVFDPDVVSKREIGTSIESRRTGAYAQTLVAAGNWYIRVMDPPSALAIAKALNAVVLDAKGKGSKTPKYPLPDIPSRPTYQKVDALADDLAASVGCFQPETTSTGSIKCETGKLGSGDSNCAVLTLHPSHARRDAALREAIKYRGVPAELVTAGNWTVNLCDTTLGAKAARDLGGVVVAYDGR
;
A
#
# COMPACT_ATOMS: atom_id res chain seq x y z
N MET A 1 0.11 44.15 10.85
CA MET A 1 -0.84 43.35 10.05
C MET A 1 -0.64 41.89 10.44
N ALA A 2 -1.62 41.27 11.10
CA ALA A 2 -1.58 39.85 11.40
C ALA A 2 -1.81 39.05 10.09
N PRO A 3 -1.07 37.95 9.85
CA PRO A 3 -1.32 37.13 8.69
C PRO A 3 -2.69 36.46 8.86
N GLN A 4 -3.56 36.64 7.86
CA GLN A 4 -4.84 35.96 7.76
C GLN A 4 -4.57 34.45 7.71
N GLN A 5 -4.88 33.75 8.80
CA GLN A 5 -5.03 32.31 8.77
C GLN A 5 -6.16 32.02 7.78
N HIS A 6 -5.82 31.48 6.60
CA HIS A 6 -6.80 30.83 5.74
C HIS A 6 -7.47 29.74 6.60
N ARG A 7 -8.70 29.98 7.05
CA ARG A 7 -9.57 28.91 7.55
C ARG A 7 -9.70 27.93 6.39
N ALA A 8 -9.01 26.80 6.46
CA ALA A 8 -9.28 25.69 5.56
C ALA A 8 -10.79 25.45 5.59
N GLU A 9 -11.41 25.50 4.42
CA GLU A 9 -12.85 25.39 4.29
C GLU A 9 -13.28 24.05 4.89
N SER A 10 -14.11 24.08 5.93
CA SER A 10 -14.47 22.88 6.69
C SER A 10 -15.32 21.96 5.80
N VAL A 11 -14.81 20.77 5.45
CA VAL A 11 -15.45 19.85 4.51
C VAL A 11 -16.41 18.91 5.25
N PRO A 12 -17.67 18.73 4.80
CA PRO A 12 -18.55 17.72 5.39
C PRO A 12 -18.06 16.30 5.07
N ILE A 13 -18.36 15.34 5.95
CA ILE A 13 -18.15 13.92 5.65
C ILE A 13 -18.89 13.57 4.35
N PRO A 14 -18.27 12.85 3.39
CA PRO A 14 -18.94 12.46 2.15
C PRO A 14 -20.25 11.70 2.42
N GLY A 15 -21.33 12.05 1.71
CA GLY A 15 -22.69 11.56 2.00
C GLY A 15 -22.89 10.04 1.84
N ASN A 16 -21.97 9.35 1.16
CA ASN A 16 -21.95 7.90 1.02
C ASN A 16 -21.25 7.18 2.19
N VAL A 17 -20.64 7.91 3.14
CA VAL A 17 -20.05 7.33 4.35
C VAL A 17 -21.18 6.96 5.32
N PRO A 18 -21.31 5.67 5.70
CA PRO A 18 -22.30 5.25 6.68
C PRO A 18 -22.11 5.96 8.02
N LYS A 19 -23.20 6.23 8.75
CA LYS A 19 -23.13 6.87 10.09
C LYS A 19 -22.57 5.95 11.19
N GLY A 20 -22.41 4.66 10.90
CA GLY A 20 -21.83 3.67 11.79
C GLY A 20 -21.24 2.50 10.97
N PRO A 21 -20.46 1.61 11.59
CA PRO A 21 -20.18 1.54 13.03
C PRO A 21 -19.32 2.70 13.54
N ARG A 22 -19.38 2.96 14.86
CA ARG A 22 -18.58 3.97 15.57
C ARG A 22 -17.74 3.27 16.63
N PHE A 23 -16.54 3.77 16.86
CA PHE A 23 -15.58 3.21 17.82
C PHE A 23 -15.09 4.31 18.75
N ALA A 24 -14.75 3.96 19.99
CA ALA A 24 -14.19 4.93 20.93
C ALA A 24 -12.70 5.16 20.64
N THR A 25 -11.95 4.11 20.33
CA THR A 25 -10.51 4.15 20.08
C THR A 25 -10.11 3.41 18.82
N ALA A 26 -8.87 3.62 18.35
CA ALA A 26 -8.31 2.83 17.25
C ALA A 26 -8.14 1.35 17.65
N ALA A 27 -7.86 1.06 18.92
CA ALA A 27 -7.80 -0.32 19.42
C ALA A 27 -9.14 -1.04 19.29
N ASP A 28 -10.26 -0.37 19.57
CA ASP A 28 -11.60 -0.97 19.39
C ASP A 28 -11.90 -1.30 17.92
N LEU A 29 -11.43 -0.47 17.00
CA LEU A 29 -11.53 -0.71 15.56
C LEU A 29 -10.62 -1.87 15.12
N VAL A 30 -9.41 -1.99 15.66
CA VAL A 30 -8.54 -3.17 15.44
C VAL A 30 -9.25 -4.45 15.91
N THR A 31 -9.81 -4.46 17.13
CA THR A 31 -10.60 -5.61 17.62
C THR A 31 -11.81 -5.90 16.72
N ALA A 32 -12.43 -4.89 16.12
CA ALA A 32 -13.51 -5.10 15.17
C ALA A 32 -13.00 -5.72 13.84
N MET A 33 -11.82 -5.33 13.37
CA MET A 33 -11.15 -5.94 12.22
C MET A 33 -10.86 -7.42 12.48
N GLU A 34 -10.28 -7.75 13.63
CA GLU A 34 -9.98 -9.13 14.02
C GLU A 34 -11.26 -9.99 14.08
N LYS A 35 -12.33 -9.48 14.70
CA LYS A 35 -13.64 -10.15 14.75
C LYS A 35 -14.26 -10.37 13.36
N ALA A 36 -13.91 -9.53 12.40
CA ALA A 36 -14.36 -9.65 11.01
C ALA A 36 -13.45 -10.57 10.16
N GLY A 37 -12.44 -11.20 10.77
CA GLY A 37 -11.50 -12.10 10.09
C GLY A 37 -10.32 -11.39 9.44
N LEU A 38 -10.10 -10.10 9.75
CA LEU A 38 -8.95 -9.32 9.30
C LEU A 38 -7.95 -9.23 10.47
N ASP A 39 -7.21 -10.31 10.69
CA ASP A 39 -6.18 -10.38 11.74
C ASP A 39 -5.17 -9.24 11.53
N CYS A 40 -5.16 -8.27 12.45
CA CYS A 40 -4.56 -6.93 12.30
C CYS A 40 -3.51 -6.74 13.39
N GLU A 41 -2.30 -7.21 13.11
CA GLU A 41 -1.17 -7.15 14.02
C GLU A 41 -0.73 -5.69 14.21
N THR A 42 -0.97 -5.13 15.39
CA THR A 42 -0.66 -3.72 15.69
C THR A 42 0.84 -3.51 15.76
N VAL A 43 1.36 -2.62 14.91
CA VAL A 43 2.78 -2.22 14.86
C VAL A 43 3.01 -1.00 15.76
N ARG A 44 2.05 -0.08 15.79
CA ARG A 44 2.15 1.18 16.54
C ARG A 44 0.77 1.69 16.92
N SER A 45 0.64 2.29 18.10
CA SER A 45 -0.55 3.02 18.50
C SER A 45 -0.19 4.35 19.13
N ARG A 46 -1.06 5.35 18.97
CA ARG A 46 -0.93 6.67 19.58
C ARG A 46 -2.30 7.25 19.87
N ASP A 47 -2.44 7.82 21.05
CA ASP A 47 -3.62 8.59 21.45
C ASP A 47 -3.28 10.07 21.52
N TYR A 48 -4.21 10.89 21.06
CA TYR A 48 -4.15 12.35 21.06
C TYR A 48 -5.45 12.90 21.63
N ASP A 49 -5.43 14.16 22.03
CA ASP A 49 -6.65 14.86 22.45
C ASP A 49 -7.67 14.86 21.29
N GLY A 50 -8.75 14.10 21.46
CA GLY A 50 -9.83 13.98 20.48
C GLY A 50 -9.63 12.96 19.36
N SER A 51 -8.52 12.20 19.32
CA SER A 51 -8.36 11.11 18.34
C SER A 51 -7.41 10.01 18.79
N SER A 52 -7.62 8.80 18.28
CA SER A 52 -6.75 7.65 18.49
C SER A 52 -6.34 7.09 17.13
N THR A 53 -5.08 6.66 17.03
CA THR A 53 -4.50 6.11 15.80
C THR A 53 -3.78 4.79 16.07
N ALA A 54 -3.81 3.89 15.10
CA ALA A 54 -3.05 2.65 15.12
C ALA A 54 -2.55 2.35 13.72
N ASP A 55 -1.34 1.82 13.62
CA ASP A 55 -0.83 1.21 12.39
C ASP A 55 -0.82 -0.30 12.61
N CYS A 56 -1.39 -1.06 11.68
CA CYS A 56 -1.38 -2.52 11.75
C CYS A 56 -1.08 -3.16 10.41
N VAL A 57 -0.63 -4.41 10.46
CA VAL A 57 -0.51 -5.29 9.29
C VAL A 57 -1.67 -6.27 9.35
N ALA A 58 -2.60 -6.15 8.40
CA ALA A 58 -3.75 -7.04 8.31
C ALA A 58 -3.58 -8.06 7.19
N THR A 59 -3.99 -9.31 7.41
CA THR A 59 -4.08 -10.29 6.32
C THR A 59 -5.43 -10.19 5.61
N VAL A 60 -5.44 -9.74 4.35
CA VAL A 60 -6.64 -9.57 3.52
C VAL A 60 -6.51 -10.43 2.27
N ASP A 61 -7.41 -11.40 2.08
CA ASP A 61 -7.35 -12.37 0.98
C ASP A 61 -5.98 -13.06 0.85
N GLY A 62 -5.31 -13.32 1.97
CA GLY A 62 -3.96 -13.93 2.01
C GLY A 62 -2.80 -12.98 1.74
N VAL A 63 -3.04 -11.67 1.60
CA VAL A 63 -2.01 -10.61 1.48
C VAL A 63 -1.86 -9.89 2.80
N LYS A 64 -0.62 -9.70 3.27
CA LYS A 64 -0.34 -8.77 4.37
C LYS A 64 -0.39 -7.33 3.87
N VAL A 65 -1.28 -6.52 4.44
CA VAL A 65 -1.55 -5.15 4.04
C VAL A 65 -1.32 -4.23 5.24
N GLU A 66 -0.48 -3.21 5.07
CA GLU A 66 -0.36 -2.14 6.05
C GLU A 66 -1.58 -1.21 6.01
N ASN A 67 -2.05 -0.85 7.19
CA ASN A 67 -3.21 0.02 7.39
C ASN A 67 -2.87 1.08 8.42
N GLU A 68 -3.15 2.35 8.11
CA GLU A 68 -3.16 3.43 9.10
C GLU A 68 -4.61 3.70 9.52
N ILE A 69 -4.90 3.53 10.80
CA ILE A 69 -6.23 3.62 11.39
C ILE A 69 -6.35 4.95 12.12
N SER A 70 -7.47 5.65 11.94
CA SER A 70 -7.79 6.88 12.66
C SER A 70 -9.23 6.85 13.16
N VAL A 71 -9.41 7.02 14.46
CA VAL A 71 -10.70 7.12 15.14
C VAL A 71 -10.78 8.46 15.85
N PHE A 72 -11.90 9.17 15.68
CA PHE A 72 -12.09 10.52 16.22
C PHE A 72 -13.12 10.52 17.32
N ASP A 73 -12.82 11.16 18.45
CA ASP A 73 -13.80 11.39 19.52
C ASP A 73 -14.80 12.45 19.03
N PRO A 74 -16.08 12.10 18.84
CA PRO A 74 -17.10 13.03 18.36
C PRO A 74 -17.46 14.16 19.33
N ASP A 75 -17.11 14.02 20.61
CA ASP A 75 -17.38 15.03 21.64
C ASP A 75 -16.30 16.13 21.63
N VAL A 76 -15.12 15.82 21.06
CA VAL A 76 -13.99 16.75 20.92
C VAL A 76 -13.81 17.22 19.47
N VAL A 77 -13.96 16.32 18.50
CA VAL A 77 -13.73 16.57 17.07
C VAL A 77 -15.06 16.58 16.33
N SER A 78 -15.37 17.71 15.70
CA SER A 78 -16.62 17.88 14.97
C SER A 78 -16.68 17.01 13.71
N LYS A 79 -17.90 16.69 13.25
CA LYS A 79 -18.12 16.00 11.97
C LYS A 79 -17.47 16.71 10.78
N ARG A 80 -17.35 18.04 10.83
CA ARG A 80 -16.70 18.81 9.76
C ARG A 80 -15.17 18.67 9.81
N GLU A 81 -14.58 18.54 10.99
CA GLU A 81 -13.15 18.26 11.11
C GLU A 81 -12.82 16.84 10.65
N ILE A 82 -13.68 15.86 10.96
CA ILE A 82 -13.57 14.49 10.42
C ILE A 82 -13.64 14.52 8.89
N GLY A 83 -14.63 15.21 8.31
CA GLY A 83 -14.76 15.35 6.86
C GLY A 83 -13.56 16.05 6.21
N THR A 84 -13.00 17.07 6.87
CA THR A 84 -11.79 17.76 6.43
C THR A 84 -10.56 16.84 6.46
N SER A 85 -10.43 16.01 7.50
CA SER A 85 -9.38 15.00 7.62
C SER A 85 -9.47 13.97 6.48
N ILE A 86 -10.66 13.42 6.22
CA ILE A 86 -10.94 12.52 5.10
C ILE A 86 -10.56 13.18 3.76
N GLU A 87 -11.01 14.40 3.50
CA GLU A 87 -10.76 15.06 2.21
C GLU A 87 -9.27 15.36 2.01
N SER A 88 -8.56 15.80 3.06
CA SER A 88 -7.12 16.08 2.99
C SER A 88 -6.32 14.84 2.63
N ARG A 89 -6.69 13.67 3.15
CA ARG A 89 -6.04 12.38 2.84
C ARG A 89 -6.37 11.89 1.43
N ARG A 90 -7.53 12.28 0.89
CA ARG A 90 -7.97 11.89 -0.46
C ARG A 90 -7.48 12.85 -1.54
N THR A 91 -6.89 13.99 -1.22
CA THR A 91 -6.49 15.01 -2.20
C THR A 91 -4.97 15.22 -2.20
N GLY A 92 -4.43 15.88 -3.24
CA GLY A 92 -3.00 16.18 -3.36
C GLY A 92 -2.19 15.17 -4.17
N ALA A 93 -0.85 15.31 -4.13
CA ALA A 93 0.10 14.48 -4.88
C ALA A 93 0.22 13.04 -4.35
N TYR A 94 -0.11 12.85 -3.06
CA TYR A 94 -0.10 11.56 -2.37
C TYR A 94 -1.50 11.20 -1.90
N ALA A 95 -2.49 11.34 -2.77
CA ALA A 95 -3.88 11.04 -2.47
C ALA A 95 -4.06 9.53 -2.19
N GLN A 96 -4.79 9.22 -1.12
CA GLN A 96 -4.92 7.85 -0.60
C GLN A 96 -6.34 7.30 -0.78
N THR A 97 -6.43 5.98 -0.95
CA THR A 97 -7.70 5.25 -0.84
C THR A 97 -8.01 5.00 0.63
N LEU A 98 -9.23 5.34 1.04
CA LEU A 98 -9.67 5.17 2.42
C LEU A 98 -10.86 4.20 2.49
N VAL A 99 -10.96 3.48 3.59
CA VAL A 99 -12.21 2.83 4.04
C VAL A 99 -12.74 3.64 5.20
N ALA A 100 -14.00 4.08 5.15
CA ALA A 100 -14.56 4.99 6.16
C ALA A 100 -15.99 4.62 6.58
N ALA A 101 -16.27 4.80 7.86
CA ALA A 101 -17.61 4.77 8.44
C ALA A 101 -17.63 5.57 9.75
N GLY A 102 -18.82 5.99 10.19
CA GLY A 102 -19.05 6.61 11.48
C GLY A 102 -18.10 7.77 11.78
N ASN A 103 -17.23 7.56 12.76
CA ASN A 103 -16.23 8.51 13.26
C ASN A 103 -14.78 8.06 12.98
N TRP A 104 -14.55 7.24 11.96
CA TRP A 104 -13.24 6.68 11.67
C TRP A 104 -12.95 6.53 10.17
N TYR A 105 -11.68 6.41 9.84
CA TYR A 105 -11.24 5.91 8.55
C TYR A 105 -9.98 5.05 8.69
N ILE A 106 -9.76 4.17 7.73
CA ILE A 106 -8.55 3.39 7.53
C ILE A 106 -7.95 3.82 6.19
N ARG A 107 -6.70 4.25 6.20
CA ARG A 107 -5.89 4.36 4.99
C ARG A 107 -5.35 2.97 4.65
N VAL A 108 -5.73 2.46 3.49
CA VAL A 108 -5.31 1.14 3.01
C VAL A 108 -4.12 1.33 2.09
N MET A 109 -2.94 0.83 2.48
CA MET A 109 -1.72 0.98 1.68
C MET A 109 -1.75 0.15 0.38
N ASP A 110 -2.58 -0.91 0.34
CA ASP A 110 -2.90 -1.71 -0.87
C ASP A 110 -4.35 -1.44 -1.32
N PRO A 111 -4.62 -0.45 -2.20
CA PRO A 111 -5.97 -0.07 -2.61
C PRO A 111 -6.87 -1.23 -3.09
N PRO A 112 -6.38 -2.25 -3.82
CA PRO A 112 -7.17 -3.43 -4.18
C PRO A 112 -7.79 -4.17 -2.98
N SER A 113 -7.18 -4.09 -1.79
CA SER A 113 -7.70 -4.72 -0.57
C SER A 113 -8.80 -3.90 0.13
N ALA A 114 -8.98 -2.62 -0.24
CA ALA A 114 -9.93 -1.73 0.41
C ALA A 114 -11.39 -2.21 0.34
N LEU A 115 -11.80 -2.86 -0.75
CA LEU A 115 -13.17 -3.37 -0.90
C LEU A 115 -13.47 -4.50 0.07
N ALA A 116 -12.52 -5.42 0.26
CA ALA A 116 -12.66 -6.53 1.21
C ALA A 116 -12.76 -6.00 2.65
N ILE A 117 -11.90 -5.04 3.01
CA ILE A 117 -11.93 -4.36 4.32
C ILE A 117 -13.26 -3.64 4.53
N ALA A 118 -13.72 -2.85 3.54
CA ALA A 118 -14.98 -2.12 3.62
C ALA A 118 -16.18 -3.05 3.82
N LYS A 119 -16.22 -4.18 3.09
CA LYS A 119 -17.28 -5.19 3.23
C LYS A 119 -17.28 -5.81 4.63
N ALA A 120 -16.10 -6.17 5.15
CA ALA A 120 -15.95 -6.79 6.46
C ALA A 120 -16.41 -5.86 7.60
N LEU A 121 -16.18 -4.55 7.46
CA LEU A 121 -16.47 -3.54 8.49
C LEU A 121 -17.79 -2.77 8.28
N ASN A 122 -18.60 -3.14 7.29
CA ASN A 122 -19.80 -2.41 6.88
C ASN A 122 -19.53 -0.90 6.64
N ALA A 123 -18.48 -0.64 5.88
CA ALA A 123 -17.97 0.69 5.57
C ALA A 123 -17.99 0.95 4.05
N VAL A 124 -17.54 2.13 3.63
CA VAL A 124 -17.43 2.49 2.21
C VAL A 124 -15.99 2.73 1.80
N VAL A 125 -15.66 2.37 0.57
CA VAL A 125 -14.39 2.77 -0.06
C VAL A 125 -14.52 4.19 -0.60
N LEU A 126 -13.59 5.03 -0.21
CA LEU A 126 -13.45 6.39 -0.69
C LEU A 126 -12.17 6.48 -1.53
N ASP A 127 -12.34 6.54 -2.84
CA ASP A 127 -11.22 6.63 -3.77
C ASP A 127 -10.40 7.91 -3.56
N ALA A 128 -9.10 7.81 -3.82
CA ALA A 128 -8.22 8.96 -3.99
C ALA A 128 -8.77 9.92 -5.08
N LYS A 129 -8.62 11.24 -4.88
CA LYS A 129 -9.07 12.32 -5.79
C LYS A 129 -7.91 13.11 -6.43
N GLY A 130 -6.65 12.71 -6.21
CA GLY A 130 -5.45 13.39 -6.73
C GLY A 130 -5.09 13.05 -8.17
N LYS A 131 -4.21 13.85 -8.79
CA LYS A 131 -3.55 13.49 -10.06
C LYS A 131 -2.73 12.21 -9.81
N GLY A 132 -3.16 11.10 -10.41
CA GLY A 132 -2.67 9.77 -10.05
C GLY A 132 -3.60 9.03 -9.09
N SER A 133 -4.92 9.14 -9.22
CA SER A 133 -5.88 8.26 -8.52
C SER A 133 -6.49 7.17 -9.39
N LYS A 134 -6.54 7.35 -10.71
CA LYS A 134 -6.86 6.25 -11.63
C LYS A 134 -5.62 5.38 -11.75
N THR A 135 -5.65 4.16 -11.21
CA THR A 135 -4.70 3.11 -11.61
C THR A 135 -4.82 3.02 -13.14
N PRO A 136 -3.78 3.41 -13.88
CA PRO A 136 -3.89 3.46 -15.32
C PRO A 136 -4.17 2.05 -15.81
N LYS A 137 -5.11 1.89 -16.74
CA LYS A 137 -5.29 0.63 -17.47
C LYS A 137 -4.20 0.48 -18.52
N TYR A 138 -2.94 0.76 -18.16
CA TYR A 138 -1.85 0.51 -19.07
C TYR A 138 -1.82 -1.00 -19.36
N PRO A 139 -1.69 -1.39 -20.64
CA PRO A 139 -1.44 -2.77 -20.97
C PRO A 139 -0.13 -3.16 -20.29
N LEU A 140 -0.17 -4.23 -19.50
CA LEU A 140 1.05 -4.90 -19.05
C LEU A 140 1.59 -5.70 -20.23
N PRO A 141 2.91 -5.94 -20.32
CA PRO A 141 3.45 -6.89 -21.28
C PRO A 141 2.86 -8.28 -21.05
N ASP A 142 3.09 -9.20 -21.99
CA ASP A 142 2.78 -10.61 -21.78
C ASP A 142 3.66 -11.16 -20.65
N ILE A 143 3.12 -11.21 -19.43
CA ILE A 143 3.83 -11.71 -18.25
C ILE A 143 3.76 -13.24 -18.23
N PRO A 144 4.90 -13.95 -18.24
CA PRO A 144 4.92 -15.41 -18.11
C PRO A 144 4.19 -15.86 -16.84
N SER A 145 3.41 -16.95 -16.94
CA SER A 145 2.71 -17.54 -15.79
C SER A 145 3.62 -18.35 -14.86
N ARG A 146 4.89 -18.51 -15.22
CA ARG A 146 5.93 -19.24 -14.48
C ARG A 146 7.28 -18.53 -14.64
N PRO A 147 8.24 -18.71 -13.70
CA PRO A 147 8.13 -19.55 -12.49
C PRO A 147 7.24 -18.94 -11.41
N THR A 148 6.77 -19.78 -10.49
CA THR A 148 6.04 -19.37 -9.28
C THR A 148 6.81 -19.83 -8.05
N TYR A 149 6.85 -19.00 -7.02
CA TYR A 149 7.52 -19.31 -5.75
C TYR A 149 6.51 -19.50 -4.64
N GLN A 150 6.79 -20.44 -3.74
CA GLN A 150 6.00 -20.67 -2.53
C GLN A 150 6.46 -19.79 -1.36
N LYS A 151 7.72 -19.34 -1.38
CA LYS A 151 8.34 -18.51 -0.35
C LYS A 151 9.18 -17.44 -1.00
N VAL A 152 9.17 -16.24 -0.43
CA VAL A 152 9.95 -15.10 -0.94
C VAL A 152 11.46 -15.36 -0.81
N ASP A 153 11.90 -16.17 0.16
CA ASP A 153 13.31 -16.57 0.31
C ASP A 153 13.85 -17.28 -0.93
N ALA A 154 13.07 -18.18 -1.53
CA ALA A 154 13.49 -18.89 -2.74
C ALA A 154 13.61 -17.95 -3.95
N LEU A 155 12.77 -16.91 -4.02
CA LEU A 155 12.91 -15.85 -5.02
C LEU A 155 14.15 -14.98 -4.74
N ALA A 156 14.46 -14.72 -3.47
CA ALA A 156 15.66 -14.00 -3.06
C ALA A 156 16.94 -14.78 -3.37
N ASP A 157 16.95 -16.10 -3.19
CA ASP A 157 18.05 -16.99 -3.56
C ASP A 157 18.33 -16.96 -5.08
N ASP A 158 17.26 -17.04 -5.89
CA ASP A 158 17.39 -16.95 -7.36
C ASP A 158 17.84 -15.54 -7.81
N LEU A 159 17.35 -14.48 -7.15
CA LEU A 159 17.84 -13.12 -7.39
C LEU A 159 19.32 -12.99 -6.99
N ALA A 160 19.72 -13.58 -5.85
CA ALA A 160 21.09 -13.60 -5.38
C ALA A 160 22.04 -14.25 -6.38
N ALA A 161 21.64 -15.38 -6.97
CA ALA A 161 22.40 -16.06 -8.01
C ALA A 161 22.49 -15.24 -9.32
N SER A 162 21.51 -14.38 -9.60
CA SER A 162 21.48 -13.57 -10.81
C SER A 162 22.25 -12.24 -10.66
N VAL A 163 21.82 -11.38 -9.75
CA VAL A 163 22.28 -9.99 -9.61
C VAL A 163 22.66 -9.62 -8.18
N GLY A 164 22.72 -10.60 -7.27
CA GLY A 164 22.93 -10.39 -5.84
C GLY A 164 21.64 -10.11 -5.07
N CYS A 165 21.66 -10.39 -3.77
CA CYS A 165 20.62 -10.05 -2.80
C CYS A 165 21.26 -10.10 -1.41
N PHE A 166 22.09 -9.11 -1.11
CA PHE A 166 22.86 -9.04 0.13
C PHE A 166 22.03 -8.40 1.24
N GLN A 167 22.32 -8.78 2.48
CA GLN A 167 21.63 -8.27 3.66
C GLN A 167 20.10 -8.33 3.55
N PRO A 168 19.51 -9.51 3.25
CA PRO A 168 18.06 -9.62 3.12
C PRO A 168 17.37 -9.29 4.44
N GLU A 169 16.42 -8.37 4.37
CA GLU A 169 15.58 -7.94 5.47
C GLU A 169 14.11 -8.22 5.11
N THR A 170 13.46 -9.05 5.92
CA THR A 170 12.03 -9.32 5.78
C THR A 170 11.22 -8.16 6.36
N THR A 171 10.41 -7.54 5.52
CA THR A 171 9.48 -6.48 5.92
C THR A 171 8.28 -7.04 6.69
N SER A 172 7.60 -6.17 7.42
CA SER A 172 6.27 -6.36 8.03
C SER A 172 5.26 -7.05 7.10
N THR A 173 5.28 -6.72 5.81
CA THR A 173 4.36 -7.25 4.79
C THR A 173 4.79 -8.61 4.23
N GLY A 174 5.91 -9.17 4.69
CA GLY A 174 6.45 -10.43 4.17
C GLY A 174 7.18 -10.30 2.83
N SER A 175 7.43 -9.08 2.35
CA SER A 175 8.39 -8.82 1.26
C SER A 175 9.82 -8.88 1.79
N ILE A 176 10.79 -9.20 0.94
CA ILE A 176 12.22 -9.08 1.25
C ILE A 176 12.76 -7.80 0.61
N LYS A 177 13.51 -7.02 1.38
CA LYS A 177 14.38 -5.95 0.87
C LYS A 177 15.82 -6.42 0.94
N CYS A 178 16.60 -6.22 -0.11
CA CYS A 178 18.03 -6.55 -0.10
C CYS A 178 18.84 -5.63 -1.00
N GLU A 179 20.16 -5.71 -0.90
CA GLU A 179 21.08 -5.00 -1.79
C GLU A 179 21.43 -5.86 -3.02
N THR A 180 21.50 -5.25 -4.20
CA THR A 180 21.82 -5.88 -5.49
C THR A 180 23.10 -5.29 -6.08
N GLY A 181 23.61 -5.86 -7.16
CA GLY A 181 24.83 -5.41 -7.82
C GLY A 181 26.09 -5.84 -7.08
N LYS A 182 27.10 -4.97 -6.99
CA LYS A 182 28.38 -5.29 -6.34
C LYS A 182 28.39 -4.81 -4.89
N LEU A 183 28.65 -5.73 -3.96
CA LEU A 183 28.84 -5.43 -2.54
C LEU A 183 29.95 -4.37 -2.35
N GLY A 184 29.66 -3.32 -1.58
CA GLY A 184 30.63 -2.27 -1.26
C GLY A 184 30.86 -1.21 -2.35
N SER A 185 30.01 -1.14 -3.37
CA SER A 185 30.11 -0.15 -4.46
C SER A 185 29.73 1.29 -4.06
N GLY A 186 29.18 1.51 -2.87
CA GLY A 186 28.84 2.84 -2.34
C GLY A 186 27.55 3.45 -2.91
N ASP A 187 27.03 2.92 -4.02
CA ASP A 187 25.73 3.24 -4.58
C ASP A 187 24.66 2.29 -4.00
N SER A 188 23.55 2.85 -3.53
CA SER A 188 22.46 2.12 -2.86
C SER A 188 21.64 1.30 -3.87
N ASN A 189 22.19 0.20 -4.37
CA ASN A 189 21.49 -0.74 -5.24
C ASN A 189 20.52 -1.57 -4.41
N CYS A 190 19.27 -1.12 -4.26
CA CYS A 190 18.24 -1.86 -3.53
C CYS A 190 17.35 -2.73 -4.44
N ALA A 191 16.79 -3.80 -3.85
CA ALA A 191 15.69 -4.58 -4.41
C ALA A 191 14.60 -4.78 -3.37
N VAL A 192 13.34 -4.79 -3.82
CA VAL A 192 12.19 -5.23 -3.02
C VAL A 192 11.49 -6.37 -3.75
N LEU A 193 11.39 -7.52 -3.09
CA LEU A 193 10.86 -8.77 -3.62
C LEU A 193 9.55 -9.09 -2.93
N THR A 194 8.50 -9.33 -3.71
CA THR A 194 7.15 -9.56 -3.20
C THR A 194 6.52 -10.75 -3.91
N LEU A 195 5.89 -11.64 -3.15
CA LEU A 195 4.99 -12.66 -3.68
C LEU A 195 3.53 -12.18 -3.60
N HIS A 196 2.75 -12.54 -4.61
CA HIS A 196 1.36 -12.20 -4.78
C HIS A 196 0.52 -13.47 -4.72
N PRO A 197 -0.67 -13.49 -4.09
CA PRO A 197 -1.50 -14.70 -4.04
C PRO A 197 -2.08 -15.12 -5.39
N SER A 198 -2.14 -14.20 -6.37
CA SER A 198 -2.66 -14.48 -7.70
C SER A 198 -2.05 -13.57 -8.76
N HIS A 199 -2.16 -13.98 -10.02
CA HIS A 199 -1.79 -13.15 -11.17
C HIS A 199 -2.56 -11.83 -11.20
N ALA A 200 -3.84 -11.84 -10.83
CA ALA A 200 -4.65 -10.63 -10.80
C ALA A 200 -4.14 -9.61 -9.76
N ARG A 201 -3.69 -10.08 -8.58
CA ARG A 201 -3.10 -9.24 -7.53
C ARG A 201 -1.74 -8.69 -7.95
N ARG A 202 -0.88 -9.53 -8.50
CA ARG A 202 0.40 -9.12 -9.12
C ARG A 202 0.18 -8.02 -10.17
N ASP A 203 -0.76 -8.23 -11.08
CA ASP A 203 -1.04 -7.28 -12.15
C ASP A 203 -1.63 -5.97 -11.65
N ALA A 204 -2.45 -6.01 -10.58
CA ALA A 204 -2.94 -4.81 -9.92
C ALA A 204 -1.79 -4.03 -9.26
N ALA A 205 -0.91 -4.72 -8.54
CA ALA A 205 0.27 -4.13 -7.91
C ALA A 205 1.23 -3.51 -8.94
N LEU A 206 1.49 -4.20 -10.06
CA LEU A 206 2.31 -3.68 -11.15
C LEU A 206 1.71 -2.40 -11.75
N ARG A 207 0.40 -2.38 -12.02
CA ARG A 207 -0.27 -1.18 -12.56
C ARG A 207 -0.24 0.00 -11.59
N GLU A 208 -0.29 -0.26 -10.29
CA GLU A 208 -0.15 0.78 -9.28
C GLU A 208 1.30 1.28 -9.19
N ALA A 209 2.29 0.40 -9.31
CA ALA A 209 3.70 0.77 -9.26
C ALA A 209 4.10 1.66 -10.47
N ILE A 210 3.63 1.33 -11.67
CA ILE A 210 3.94 2.09 -12.90
C ILE A 210 3.08 3.36 -13.09
N LYS A 211 2.18 3.64 -12.15
CA LYS A 211 1.26 4.78 -12.22
C LYS A 211 1.97 6.13 -12.15
N TYR A 212 3.08 6.20 -11.43
CA TYR A 212 3.83 7.44 -11.23
C TYR A 212 4.95 7.54 -12.28
N ARG A 213 4.97 8.64 -13.04
CA ARG A 213 6.08 8.94 -13.97
C ARG A 213 7.37 9.11 -13.15
N GLY A 214 8.42 8.38 -13.51
CA GLY A 214 9.75 8.53 -12.91
C GLY A 214 9.96 7.80 -11.60
N VAL A 215 9.21 6.73 -11.29
CA VAL A 215 9.65 5.75 -10.28
C VAL A 215 10.92 5.09 -10.85
N PRO A 216 12.13 5.35 -10.30
CA PRO A 216 13.40 4.99 -10.93
C PRO A 216 13.75 3.51 -10.76
N ALA A 217 12.76 2.63 -10.91
CA ALA A 217 12.92 1.24 -10.53
C ALA A 217 12.39 0.30 -11.61
N GLU A 218 13.23 -0.68 -11.96
CA GLU A 218 12.94 -1.67 -12.99
C GLU A 218 12.18 -2.84 -12.35
N LEU A 219 10.90 -2.97 -12.70
CA LEU A 219 10.06 -4.03 -12.19
C LEU A 219 10.28 -5.28 -13.03
N VAL A 220 10.75 -6.35 -12.41
CA VAL A 220 10.87 -7.68 -13.03
C VAL A 220 9.79 -8.58 -12.44
N THR A 221 9.11 -9.36 -13.27
CA THR A 221 7.99 -10.18 -12.81
C THR A 221 7.76 -11.44 -13.64
N ALA A 222 7.27 -12.48 -12.99
CA ALA A 222 6.63 -13.65 -13.60
C ALA A 222 5.64 -14.25 -12.61
N GLY A 223 4.89 -15.27 -13.03
CA GLY A 223 4.07 -16.13 -12.16
C GLY A 223 3.40 -15.40 -11.02
N ASN A 224 3.83 -15.60 -9.78
CA ASN A 224 3.22 -14.96 -8.62
C ASN A 224 4.15 -13.95 -7.92
N TRP A 225 5.12 -13.35 -8.62
CA TRP A 225 6.15 -12.54 -7.95
C TRP A 225 6.50 -11.25 -8.69
N THR A 226 7.01 -10.28 -7.96
CA THR A 226 7.59 -9.03 -8.48
C THR A 226 8.90 -8.74 -7.75
N VAL A 227 9.89 -8.27 -8.50
CA VAL A 227 11.14 -7.69 -7.98
C VAL A 227 11.21 -6.26 -8.47
N ASN A 228 11.35 -5.32 -7.53
CA ASN A 228 11.53 -3.92 -7.84
C ASN A 228 13.00 -3.53 -7.63
N LEU A 229 13.74 -3.29 -8.71
CA LEU A 229 15.17 -3.00 -8.69
C LEU A 229 15.43 -1.50 -8.76
N CYS A 230 16.19 -0.95 -7.82
CA CYS A 230 16.61 0.45 -7.83
C CYS A 230 17.66 0.73 -8.93
N ASP A 231 18.48 -0.27 -9.27
CA ASP A 231 19.42 -0.20 -10.40
C ASP A 231 18.76 -0.73 -11.68
N THR A 232 18.35 0.20 -12.54
CA THR A 232 17.73 -0.07 -13.84
C THR A 232 18.65 -0.71 -14.88
N THR A 233 19.91 -0.99 -14.54
CA THR A 233 20.81 -1.76 -15.42
C THR A 233 20.71 -3.27 -15.16
N LEU A 234 20.09 -3.68 -14.05
CA LEU A 234 20.05 -5.07 -13.62
C LEU A 234 18.81 -5.84 -14.09
N GLY A 235 17.70 -5.15 -14.41
CA GLY A 235 16.42 -5.84 -14.61
C GLY A 235 16.36 -6.69 -15.87
N ALA A 236 17.01 -6.30 -16.97
CA ALA A 236 17.12 -7.17 -18.14
C ALA A 236 17.85 -8.49 -17.84
N LYS A 237 18.87 -8.48 -16.95
CA LYS A 237 19.57 -9.70 -16.53
C LYS A 237 18.70 -10.52 -15.59
N ALA A 238 18.12 -9.89 -14.56
CA ALA A 238 17.23 -10.55 -13.62
C ALA A 238 16.02 -11.18 -14.34
N ALA A 239 15.40 -10.47 -15.29
CA ALA A 239 14.28 -11.00 -16.06
C ALA A 239 14.65 -12.27 -16.84
N ARG A 240 15.81 -12.28 -17.52
CA ARG A 240 16.28 -13.47 -18.24
C ARG A 240 16.55 -14.65 -17.30
N ASP A 241 17.28 -14.40 -16.22
CA ASP A 241 17.75 -15.47 -15.34
C ASP A 241 16.62 -16.05 -14.48
N LEU A 242 15.69 -15.21 -14.01
CA LEU A 242 14.53 -15.64 -13.22
C LEU A 242 13.34 -16.06 -14.11
N GLY A 243 13.48 -16.04 -15.44
CA GLY A 243 12.42 -16.43 -16.37
C GLY A 243 11.21 -15.50 -16.37
N GLY A 244 11.41 -14.21 -16.09
CA GLY A 244 10.38 -13.18 -16.08
C GLY A 244 10.48 -12.19 -17.23
N VAL A 245 9.75 -11.10 -17.09
CA VAL A 245 9.73 -9.96 -18.02
C VAL A 245 9.97 -8.67 -17.26
N VAL A 246 10.60 -7.71 -17.93
CA VAL A 246 10.71 -6.33 -17.44
C VAL A 246 9.39 -5.61 -17.73
N VAL A 247 8.79 -5.04 -16.69
CA VAL A 247 7.68 -4.11 -16.77
C VAL A 247 8.27 -2.70 -16.62
N ALA A 248 8.68 -2.13 -17.75
CA ALA A 248 9.09 -0.74 -17.82
C ALA A 248 7.89 0.15 -18.15
N TYR A 249 7.80 1.31 -17.51
CA TYR A 249 6.94 2.40 -17.97
C TYR A 249 7.79 3.64 -18.22
N ASP A 250 7.98 3.97 -19.50
CA ASP A 250 8.76 5.12 -19.96
C ASP A 250 7.97 6.45 -19.89
N GLY A 251 6.78 6.43 -19.28
CA GLY A 251 5.97 7.62 -19.10
C GLY A 251 5.31 8.16 -20.37
N ARG A 252 5.34 7.43 -21.50
CA ARG A 252 4.75 7.88 -22.77
C ARG A 252 3.32 7.40 -22.98
#